data_AF-A0A6G4R1N2-F1
#
_entry.id   AF-A0A6G4R1N2-F1
#
_cell.length_a   1.000
_cell.length_b   1.000
_cell.length_c   1.000
_cell.angle_alpha   90.00
_cell.angle_beta   90.00
_cell.angle_gamma   90.00
#
_symmetry.space_group_name_H-M   'P 1'
#
loop_
_entity.id
_entity.type
_entity.pdbx_description
1 polymer ?
#
loop_
_entity_poly.entity_id
_entity_poly.type
_entity_poly.pdbx_seq_one_letter_code
_entity_poly.pdbx_strand_id
1 'polypeptide(L)' 'MRLAIKTATYATMHLTVAIAVAYALTRDWRVALAVGIVEPLVQTVAFNLHERVWSKVGKEKAAA' A
#
# COMPACT_ATOMS: atom_id res chain seq x y z
N MET A 1 -21.29 12.14 3.18
CA MET A 1 -21.14 11.59 1.81
C MET A 1 -19.90 12.08 1.05
N ARG A 2 -19.37 13.30 1.23
CA ARG A 2 -18.18 13.78 0.48
C ARG A 2 -16.87 13.01 0.74
N LEU A 3 -16.65 12.49 1.95
CA LEU A 3 -15.46 11.72 2.28
C LEU A 3 -15.42 10.37 1.56
N ALA A 4 -16.51 9.60 1.59
CA ALA A 4 -16.58 8.31 0.90
C ALA A 4 -16.34 8.43 -0.61
N ILE A 5 -16.86 9.48 -1.25
CA ILE A 5 -16.61 9.75 -2.67
C ILE A 5 -15.14 10.10 -2.91
N LYS A 6 -14.53 10.94 -2.07
CA LYS A 6 -13.08 11.25 -2.17
C LYS A 6 -12.23 9.99 -2.00
N THR A 7 -12.53 9.16 -1.02
CA THR A 7 -11.84 7.89 -0.78
C THR A 7 -12.01 6.94 -1.97
N ALA A 8 -13.23 6.84 -2.52
CA ALA A 8 -13.50 6.00 -3.69
C ALA A 8 -12.80 6.52 -4.95
N THR A 9 -12.82 7.82 -5.22
CA THR A 9 -12.11 8.43 -6.35
C THR A 9 -10.60 8.24 -6.23
N TYR A 10 -10.05 8.43 -5.03
CA TYR A 10 -8.63 8.19 -4.76
C TYR A 10 -8.25 6.72 -4.95
N ALA A 11 -9.03 5.79 -4.38
CA ALA A 11 -8.81 4.35 -4.54
C ALA A 11 -8.88 3.91 -6.01
N THR A 12 -9.85 4.45 -6.77
CA THR A 12 -10.00 4.16 -8.20
C THR A 12 -8.83 4.70 -9.02
N MET A 13 -8.39 5.93 -8.74
CA MET A 13 -7.22 6.54 -9.40
C MET A 13 -5.96 5.73 -9.11
N HIS A 14 -5.74 5.35 -7.85
CA HIS A 14 -4.60 4.55 -7.42
C HIS A 14 -4.57 3.18 -8.11
N LEU A 15 -5.69 2.45 -8.11
CA LEU A 15 -5.79 1.16 -8.79
C LEU A 15 -5.53 1.27 -10.30
N THR A 16 -6.07 2.32 -10.93
CA THR A 16 -5.87 2.56 -12.36
C THR A 16 -4.39 2.81 -12.68
N VAL A 17 -3.72 3.65 -11.89
CA VAL A 17 -2.28 3.93 -12.08
C VAL A 17 -1.43 2.70 -11.79
N ALA A 18 -1.71 1.96 -10.72
CA ALA A 18 -0.98 0.74 -10.37
C ALA A 18 -1.07 -0.32 -11.49
N ILE A 19 -2.28 -0.58 -11.99
CA ILE A 19 -2.50 -1.52 -13.11
C ILE A 19 -1.82 -1.00 -14.38
N ALA A 20 -1.95 0.29 -14.71
CA ALA A 20 -1.35 0.87 -15.91
C ALA A 20 0.19 0.79 -15.89
N VAL A 21 0.83 1.12 -14.76
CA VAL A 21 2.29 1.04 -14.60
C VAL A 21 2.74 -0.42 -14.64
N ALA A 22 2.09 -1.31 -13.89
CA ALA A 22 2.44 -2.73 -13.87
C ALA A 22 2.29 -3.36 -15.26
N TYR A 23 1.21 -3.05 -15.98
CA TYR A 23 1.01 -3.49 -17.36
C TYR A 23 2.02 -2.88 -18.33
N ALA A 24 2.37 -1.59 -18.18
CA ALA A 24 3.37 -0.95 -19.02
C ALA A 24 4.76 -1.60 -18.88
N LEU A 25 5.16 -1.99 -17.66
CA LEU A 25 6.44 -2.65 -17.42
C LEU A 25 6.45 -4.12 -17.86
N THR A 26 5.36 -4.86 -17.63
CA THR A 26 5.35 -6.31 -17.80
C THR A 26 4.69 -6.78 -19.09
N ARG A 27 3.82 -5.94 -19.69
CA ARG A 27 2.86 -6.31 -20.74
C ARG A 27 2.01 -7.55 -20.42
N ASP A 28 1.89 -7.91 -19.13
CA ASP A 28 1.12 -9.05 -18.68
C ASP A 28 0.04 -8.61 -17.68
N TRP A 29 -1.22 -8.83 -18.06
CA TRP A 29 -2.39 -8.54 -17.23
C TRP A 29 -2.42 -9.32 -15.92
N ARG A 30 -1.83 -10.51 -15.87
CA ARG A 30 -1.77 -11.33 -14.66
C ARG A 30 -0.89 -10.67 -13.62
N VAL A 31 0.23 -10.10 -14.03
CA VAL A 31 1.13 -9.38 -13.12
C VAL A 31 0.49 -8.07 -12.68
N ALA A 32 -0.18 -7.35 -13.58
CA ALA A 32 -0.89 -6.12 -13.21
C ALA A 32 -1.97 -6.33 -12.13
N LEU A 33 -2.76 -7.40 -12.26
CA LEU A 33 -3.75 -7.79 -11.24
C LEU A 33 -3.10 -8.28 -9.95
N ALA A 34 -2.01 -9.06 -10.05
CA ALA A 34 -1.27 -9.51 -8.88
C ALA A 34 -0.68 -8.32 -8.10
N VAL A 35 -0.10 -7.33 -8.77
CA VAL A 35 0.44 -6.11 -8.15
C VAL A 35 -0.66 -5.35 -7.40
N GLY A 36 -1.87 -5.24 -7.96
CA GLY A 36 -3.00 -4.58 -7.27
C GLY A 36 -3.39 -5.22 -5.93
N ILE A 37 -3.09 -6.50 -5.71
CA ILE A 37 -3.34 -7.21 -4.45
C ILE A 37 -2.08 -7.28 -3.58
N VAL A 38 -0.92 -7.49 -4.20
CA VAL A 38 0.38 -7.59 -3.53
C VAL A 38 0.75 -6.26 -2.90
N GLU A 39 0.43 -5.14 -3.53
CA GLU A 39 0.75 -3.81 -3.01
C GLU A 39 0.14 -3.55 -1.61
N PRO A 40 -1.18 -3.69 -1.37
CA PRO A 40 -1.75 -3.51 -0.03
C PRO A 40 -1.28 -4.57 0.98
N LEU A 41 -1.00 -5.80 0.54
CA LEU A 41 -0.41 -6.83 1.41
C LEU A 41 0.99 -6.45 1.86
N VAL A 42 1.85 -6.06 0.94
CA VAL A 42 3.21 -5.59 1.22
C VAL A 42 3.16 -4.32 2.04
N GLN A 43 2.24 -3.38 1.76
CA GLN A 43 2.05 -2.18 2.56
C GLN A 43 1.67 -2.51 4.01
N THR A 44 0.77 -3.48 4.22
CA THR A 44 0.36 -3.94 5.56
C THR A 44 1.52 -4.63 6.29
N VAL A 45 2.25 -5.50 5.60
CA VAL A 45 3.43 -6.20 6.17
C VAL A 45 4.54 -5.21 6.49
N ALA A 46 4.84 -4.29 5.57
CA ALA A 46 5.84 -3.25 5.75
C ALA A 46 5.46 -2.31 6.90
N PHE A 47 4.19 -1.93 7.02
CA PHE A 47 3.70 -1.15 8.16
C PHE A 47 3.85 -1.92 9.49
N ASN A 48 3.50 -3.20 9.52
CA ASN A 48 3.67 -4.03 10.71
C ASN A 48 5.14 -4.21 11.11
N LEU A 49 6.02 -4.42 10.12
CA LEU A 49 7.46 -4.50 10.35
C LEU A 49 8.01 -3.14 10.80
N HIS A 50 7.58 -2.03 10.17
CA HIS A 50 7.96 -0.68 10.57
C HIS A 50 7.55 -0.39 12.01
N GLU A 51 6.32 -0.71 12.41
CA GLU A 51 5.88 -0.60 13.81
C GLU A 51 6.70 -1.49 14.74
N ARG A 52 6.99 -2.74 14.37
CA ARG A 52 7.79 -3.64 15.22
C ARG A 52 9.23 -3.15 15.40
N VAL A 53 9.84 -2.64 14.33
CA VAL A 53 11.19 -2.08 14.35
C VAL A 53 11.19 -0.78 15.15
N TRP A 54 10.23 0.11 14.91
CA TRP A 54 10.14 1.38 15.60
C TRP A 54 9.68 1.26 17.05
N SER A 55 8.87 0.26 17.40
CA SER A 55 8.52 -0.09 18.78
C SER A 55 9.74 -0.61 19.53
N LYS A 56 10.61 -1.39 18.88
CA LYS A 56 11.90 -1.80 19.47
C LYS A 56 12.88 -0.64 19.65
N VAL A 57 12.92 0.30 18.71
CA VAL A 57 13.78 1.50 18.78
C VAL A 57 13.19 2.59 19.71
N GLY A 58 11.87 2.64 19.86
CA GLY A 58 11.14 3.61 20.69
C GLY A 58 11.01 3.22 22.18
N LYS A 59 11.36 1.99 22.55
CA LYS A 59 11.41 1.55 23.95
C LYS A 59 12.43 2.29 24.81
N GLU A 60 13.34 3.08 24.22
CA GLU A 60 14.22 3.98 24.99
C GLU A 60 13.59 5.33 25.35
N LYS A 61 12.43 5.72 24.80
CA LYS A 61 11.85 7.07 25.06
C LYS A 61 10.52 7.12 25.81
N ALA A 62 9.96 5.97 26.20
CA ALA A 62 8.75 5.93 27.04
C ALA A 62 9.02 5.46 28.49
N ALA A 63 10.30 5.35 28.87
CA ALA A 63 10.74 4.97 30.22
C ALA A 63 11.82 5.92 30.77
N ALA A 64 11.75 7.21 30.42
CA ALA A 64 12.55 8.28 31.02
C ALA A 64 11.62 9.38 31.53
#